data_AF-A0AA43Q3H5-F1
#
_entry.id   AF-A0AA43Q3H5-F1
#
_cell.length_a   1.000
_cell.length_b   1.000
_cell.length_c   1.000
_cell.angle_alpha   90.00
_cell.angle_beta   90.00
_cell.angle_gamma   90.00
#
_symmetry.space_group_name_H-M   'P 1'
#
loop_
_entity.id
_entity.type
_entity.pdbx_description
1 polymer ?
#
loop_
_entity_poly.entity_id
_entity_poly.type
_entity_poly.pdbx_seq_one_letter_code
_entity_poly.pdbx_strand_id
1 'polypeptide(L)'
;MYHIVVIGNADINSDHSKLVDSADLVIRFNEARNYASGLTGHKCDVLCLANTSHPGRTFSKYKTIKKLHFIKDVIDIWFPHPFDCTAKQFWLKPFNKKKFKKTDYSKFILKENELKQKNILFLNEDLFFEACMDLNIIQPSNLIPSSGYMALKYILKQYGTASVKITVLGFTFTGADGHPWHEEKKCVQAFSQAGLITLLL
;
A
#
# COMPACT_ATOMS: atom_id res chain seq x y z
N MET A 1 6.77 -23.54 -5.18
CA MET A 1 6.50 -22.26 -5.88
C MET A 1 6.23 -21.25 -4.79
N TYR A 2 6.95 -20.13 -4.76
CA TYR A 2 6.77 -19.11 -3.72
C TYR A 2 5.49 -18.31 -4.03
N HIS A 3 4.65 -18.03 -3.05
CA HIS A 3 3.36 -17.39 -3.25
C HIS A 3 3.22 -16.11 -2.43
N ILE A 4 3.02 -15.00 -3.15
CA ILE A 4 2.77 -13.68 -2.60
C ILE A 4 1.28 -13.35 -2.79
N VAL A 5 0.62 -12.89 -1.71
CA VAL A 5 -0.75 -12.38 -1.78
C VAL A 5 -0.79 -10.91 -1.36
N VAL A 6 -1.35 -10.08 -2.23
CA VAL A 6 -1.50 -8.62 -2.04
C VAL A 6 -2.98 -8.31 -1.84
N ILE A 7 -3.34 -7.73 -0.71
CA ILE A 7 -4.74 -7.55 -0.30
C ILE A 7 -5.04 -6.07 -0.10
N GLY A 8 -5.77 -5.50 -1.05
CA GLY A 8 -6.27 -4.13 -0.98
C GLY A 8 -7.41 -3.97 0.04
N ASN A 9 -7.95 -2.75 0.10
CA ASN A 9 -8.98 -2.36 1.07
C ASN A 9 -10.41 -2.32 0.51
N ALA A 10 -10.61 -2.71 -0.76
CA ALA A 10 -11.95 -2.85 -1.29
C ALA A 10 -12.62 -4.12 -0.77
N ASP A 11 -13.96 -4.14 -0.73
CA ASP A 11 -14.72 -5.25 -0.17
C ASP A 11 -14.44 -6.55 -0.94
N ILE A 12 -14.33 -7.64 -0.19
CA ILE A 12 -14.13 -9.00 -0.70
C ILE A 12 -15.28 -9.85 -0.18
N ASN A 13 -16.02 -10.46 -1.09
CA ASN A 13 -17.25 -11.22 -0.78
C ASN A 13 -17.06 -12.74 -0.81
N SER A 14 -15.87 -13.21 -1.19
CA SER A 14 -15.52 -14.63 -1.30
C SER A 14 -14.48 -15.00 -0.24
N ASP A 15 -14.59 -16.22 0.30
CA ASP A 15 -13.62 -16.73 1.25
C ASP A 15 -12.32 -17.14 0.54
N HIS A 16 -11.26 -16.40 0.85
CA HIS A 16 -9.89 -16.62 0.43
C HIS A 16 -8.96 -16.88 1.62
N SER A 17 -9.50 -17.15 2.83
CA SER A 17 -8.73 -17.31 4.06
C SER A 17 -7.61 -18.35 3.94
N LYS A 18 -7.93 -19.56 3.45
CA LYS A 18 -6.95 -20.63 3.24
C LYS A 18 -5.83 -20.20 2.29
N LEU A 19 -6.18 -19.52 1.19
CA LEU A 19 -5.21 -19.04 0.19
C LEU A 19 -4.24 -18.03 0.82
N VAL A 20 -4.77 -17.11 1.63
CA VAL A 20 -3.97 -16.06 2.27
C VAL A 20 -3.10 -16.63 3.38
N ASP A 21 -3.66 -17.45 4.26
CA ASP A 21 -2.93 -17.97 5.43
C ASP A 21 -1.87 -18.99 5.03
N SER A 22 -2.02 -19.67 3.88
CA SER A 22 -1.00 -20.57 3.33
C SER A 22 0.06 -19.87 2.46
N ALA A 23 -0.12 -18.60 2.11
CA ALA A 23 0.83 -17.88 1.26
C ALA A 23 2.17 -17.70 1.98
N ASP A 24 3.27 -17.60 1.24
CA ASP A 24 4.58 -17.37 1.84
C ASP A 24 4.72 -15.92 2.35
N LEU A 25 4.15 -14.96 1.62
CA LEU A 25 4.18 -13.53 1.94
C LEU A 25 2.80 -12.87 1.72
N VAL A 26 2.31 -12.13 2.72
CA VAL A 26 1.05 -11.40 2.67
C VAL A 26 1.26 -9.92 2.93
N ILE A 27 0.84 -9.10 1.95
CA ILE A 27 0.90 -7.64 2.01
C ILE A 27 -0.51 -7.08 2.17
N ARG A 28 -0.72 -6.26 3.20
CA ARG A 28 -1.97 -5.51 3.42
C ARG A 28 -1.70 -4.01 3.45
N PHE A 29 -2.76 -3.20 3.37
CA PHE A 29 -2.63 -1.74 3.30
C PHE A 29 -3.39 -1.01 4.41
N ASN A 30 -2.77 0.00 4.98
CA ASN A 30 -3.41 0.96 5.90
C ASN A 30 -4.11 0.26 7.09
N GLU A 31 -5.43 0.37 7.18
CA GLU A 31 -6.23 -0.26 8.24
C GLU A 31 -6.55 -1.74 7.98
N ALA A 32 -6.17 -2.28 6.81
CA ALA A 32 -6.44 -3.65 6.38
C ALA A 32 -7.91 -4.06 6.59
N ARG A 33 -8.84 -3.35 5.93
CA ARG A 33 -10.29 -3.48 6.20
C ARG A 33 -10.82 -4.92 6.13
N ASN A 34 -10.24 -5.72 5.24
CA ASN A 34 -10.60 -7.12 5.03
C ASN A 34 -10.03 -8.10 6.07
N TYR A 35 -9.23 -7.63 7.03
CA TYR A 35 -8.66 -8.48 8.08
C TYR A 35 -9.74 -8.97 9.05
N ALA A 36 -10.62 -8.07 9.49
CA ALA A 36 -11.60 -8.39 10.53
C ALA A 36 -12.75 -9.31 10.06
N SER A 37 -13.02 -9.38 8.75
CA SER A 37 -14.09 -10.25 8.22
C SER A 37 -13.74 -11.73 8.22
N GLY A 38 -12.45 -12.08 8.39
CA GLY A 38 -11.95 -13.46 8.28
C GLY A 38 -11.92 -14.02 6.85
N LEU A 39 -12.64 -13.40 5.89
CA LEU A 39 -12.70 -13.84 4.48
C LEU A 39 -11.35 -13.79 3.77
N THR A 40 -10.37 -13.07 4.32
CA THR A 40 -9.01 -13.04 3.77
C THR A 40 -7.98 -13.57 4.76
N GLY A 41 -8.39 -14.39 5.74
CA GLY A 41 -7.47 -14.95 6.72
C GLY A 41 -6.86 -13.89 7.64
N HIS A 42 -5.86 -14.30 8.41
CA HIS A 42 -5.27 -13.51 9.49
C HIS A 42 -3.77 -13.28 9.32
N LYS A 43 -3.15 -13.84 8.28
CA LYS A 43 -1.75 -13.57 7.96
C LYS A 43 -1.55 -12.13 7.44
N CYS A 44 -0.49 -11.48 7.91
CA CYS A 44 -0.05 -10.15 7.48
C CYS A 44 1.44 -10.00 7.80
N ASP A 45 2.32 -10.27 6.85
CA ASP A 45 3.77 -10.12 7.04
C ASP A 45 4.21 -8.67 6.81
N VAL A 46 3.56 -7.99 5.85
CA VAL A 46 3.87 -6.62 5.46
C VAL A 46 2.64 -5.74 5.59
N LEU A 47 2.80 -4.57 6.22
CA LEU A 47 1.80 -3.51 6.21
C LEU A 47 2.32 -2.30 5.42
N CYS A 48 1.76 -2.07 4.24
CA CYS A 48 2.06 -0.91 3.42
C CYS A 48 1.16 0.27 3.83
N LEU A 49 1.76 1.34 4.35
CA LEU A 49 1.07 2.48 4.92
C LEU A 49 1.23 3.70 4.02
N ALA A 50 0.10 4.32 3.65
CA ALA A 50 0.14 5.66 3.08
C ALA A 50 0.81 6.64 4.06
N ASN A 51 1.97 7.16 3.68
CA ASN A 51 2.76 8.06 4.53
C ASN A 51 2.44 9.54 4.32
N THR A 52 1.60 9.87 3.35
CA THR A 52 1.30 11.26 2.99
C THR A 52 -0.12 11.69 3.31
N SER A 53 -0.36 13.00 3.20
CA SER A 53 -1.68 13.61 3.15
C SER A 53 -2.58 13.27 4.36
N HIS A 54 -3.85 12.97 4.13
CA HIS A 54 -4.81 12.69 5.21
C HIS A 54 -4.53 11.36 5.92
N PRO A 55 -4.31 10.23 5.23
CA PRO A 55 -4.05 8.95 5.90
C PRO A 55 -2.80 9.01 6.80
N GLY A 56 -1.66 9.47 6.28
CA GLY A 56 -0.42 9.53 7.07
C GLY A 56 -0.53 10.43 8.30
N ARG A 57 -1.25 11.56 8.18
CA ARG A 57 -1.57 12.42 9.32
C ARG A 57 -2.49 11.73 10.32
N THR A 58 -3.51 11.02 9.87
CA THR A 58 -4.46 10.30 10.73
C THR A 58 -3.77 9.19 11.51
N PHE A 59 -2.92 8.40 10.86
CA PHE A 59 -2.11 7.36 11.50
C PHE A 59 -1.22 7.92 12.60
N SER A 60 -0.60 9.08 12.33
CA SER A 60 0.24 9.79 13.31
C SER A 60 -0.59 10.35 14.46
N LYS A 61 -1.66 11.09 14.16
CA LYS A 61 -2.42 11.85 15.15
C LYS A 61 -3.21 10.96 16.11
N TYR A 62 -3.81 9.90 15.60
CA TYR A 62 -4.75 9.07 16.37
C TYR A 62 -4.20 7.69 16.72
N LYS A 63 -2.93 7.44 16.38
CA LYS A 63 -2.21 6.20 16.68
C LYS A 63 -2.98 4.97 16.21
N THR A 64 -3.58 5.05 15.02
CA THR A 64 -4.52 4.04 14.55
C THR A 64 -3.83 2.71 14.26
N ILE A 65 -2.57 2.74 13.82
CA ILE A 65 -1.82 1.53 13.48
C ILE A 65 -1.50 0.71 14.74
N LYS A 66 -1.15 1.38 15.85
CA LYS A 66 -0.94 0.70 17.14
C LYS A 66 -2.18 -0.03 17.65
N LYS A 67 -3.38 0.38 17.22
CA LYS A 67 -4.66 -0.23 17.62
C LYS A 67 -5.03 -1.47 16.81
N LEU A 68 -4.33 -1.76 15.72
CA LEU A 68 -4.57 -2.95 14.91
C LEU A 68 -4.09 -4.18 15.68
N HIS A 69 -4.98 -5.13 15.98
CA HIS A 69 -4.65 -6.29 16.83
C HIS A 69 -3.52 -7.17 16.29
N PHE A 70 -3.32 -7.15 14.97
CA PHE A 70 -2.32 -7.94 14.26
C PHE A 70 -0.97 -7.21 14.06
N ILE A 71 -0.83 -5.95 14.48
CA ILE A 71 0.40 -5.17 14.23
C ILE A 71 1.64 -5.80 14.90
N LYS A 72 1.44 -6.58 15.96
CA LYS A 72 2.51 -7.32 16.63
C LYS A 72 3.13 -8.38 15.70
N ASP A 73 2.35 -8.98 14.82
CA ASP A 73 2.74 -10.08 13.93
C ASP A 73 3.31 -9.59 12.60
N VAL A 74 3.06 -8.32 12.23
CA VAL A 74 3.66 -7.66 11.06
C VAL A 74 5.17 -7.58 11.23
N ILE A 75 5.94 -7.91 10.19
CA ILE A 75 7.41 -7.90 10.20
C ILE A 75 7.90 -6.60 9.56
N ASP A 76 7.35 -6.26 8.39
CA ASP A 76 7.79 -5.11 7.60
C ASP A 76 6.71 -4.02 7.51
N ILE A 77 7.14 -2.77 7.60
CA ILE A 77 6.34 -1.59 7.30
C ILE A 77 6.88 -0.95 6.04
N TRP A 78 6.01 -0.80 5.04
CA TRP A 78 6.38 -0.18 3.77
C TRP A 78 5.76 1.21 3.65
N PHE A 79 6.56 2.17 3.18
CA PHE A 79 6.11 3.52 2.85
C PHE A 79 6.25 3.75 1.33
N PRO A 80 5.12 3.89 0.61
CA PRO A 80 5.11 3.83 -0.85
C PRO A 80 5.45 5.15 -1.54
N HIS A 81 5.43 6.29 -0.84
CA HIS A 81 5.60 7.60 -1.47
C HIS A 81 6.87 8.30 -0.99
N PRO A 82 7.91 8.43 -1.83
CA PRO A 82 9.20 9.04 -1.47
C PRO A 82 9.15 10.56 -1.59
N PHE A 83 8.36 11.24 -0.76
CA PHE A 83 8.37 12.71 -0.73
C PHE A 83 9.25 13.24 0.40
N ASP A 84 10.19 14.11 0.05
CA ASP A 84 11.10 14.75 1.02
C ASP A 84 10.44 15.83 1.89
N CYS A 85 9.16 16.13 1.69
CA CYS A 85 8.46 17.15 2.46
C CYS A 85 8.09 16.63 3.86
N THR A 86 9.08 16.43 4.72
CA THR A 86 8.88 15.91 6.08
C THR A 86 7.92 16.81 6.89
N ALA A 87 6.92 16.19 7.50
CA ALA A 87 6.01 16.84 8.44
C ALA A 87 6.78 17.37 9.66
N LYS A 88 6.51 18.62 10.04
CA LYS A 88 7.00 19.19 11.32
C LYS A 88 6.05 18.91 12.49
N GLN A 89 4.79 18.61 12.21
CA GLN A 89 3.74 18.27 13.17
C GLN A 89 2.57 17.59 12.46
N PHE A 90 1.67 16.97 13.23
CA PHE A 90 0.40 16.41 12.73
C PHE A 90 -0.83 17.01 13.42
N TRP A 91 -0.67 17.86 14.45
CA TRP A 91 -1.79 18.40 15.24
C TRP A 91 -2.67 19.32 14.40
N LEU A 92 -2.09 20.31 13.73
CA LEU A 92 -2.79 21.17 12.77
C LEU A 92 -2.58 20.68 11.35
N LYS A 93 -3.63 20.78 10.54
CA LYS A 93 -3.56 20.49 9.10
C LYS A 93 -2.85 21.66 8.40
N PRO A 94 -1.84 21.42 7.54
CA PRO A 94 -1.23 22.49 6.75
C PRO A 94 -2.28 23.22 5.89
N PHE A 95 -2.22 24.56 5.89
CA PHE A 95 -3.14 25.41 5.11
C PHE A 95 -2.94 25.26 3.59
N ASN A 96 -1.69 25.09 3.14
CA ASN A 96 -1.39 24.89 1.72
C ASN A 96 -1.72 23.45 1.30
N LYS A 97 -2.78 23.28 0.49
CA LYS A 97 -3.25 21.98 0.01
C LYS A 97 -2.20 21.21 -0.81
N LYS A 98 -1.45 21.88 -1.69
CA LYS A 98 -0.41 21.23 -2.52
C LYS A 98 0.72 20.68 -1.65
N LYS A 99 1.17 21.49 -0.68
CA LYS A 99 2.18 21.06 0.30
C LYS A 99 1.66 19.90 1.16
N PHE A 100 0.41 19.98 1.62
CA PHE A 100 -0.21 18.94 2.44
C PHE A 100 -0.27 17.57 1.73
N LYS A 101 -0.60 17.55 0.43
CA LYS A 101 -0.65 16.31 -0.36
C LYS A 101 0.69 15.55 -0.39
N LYS A 102 1.80 16.29 -0.39
CA LYS A 102 3.16 15.73 -0.43
C LYS A 102 3.83 15.63 0.94
N THR A 103 3.17 16.10 2.00
CA THR A 103 3.78 16.10 3.33
C THR A 103 3.93 14.67 3.81
N ASP A 104 5.16 14.25 4.09
CA ASP A 104 5.50 12.93 4.58
C ASP A 104 5.42 12.87 6.12
N TYR A 105 4.59 11.98 6.62
CA TYR A 105 4.36 11.71 8.03
C TYR A 105 5.05 10.45 8.53
N SER A 106 5.81 9.73 7.70
CA SER A 106 6.49 8.46 8.03
C SER A 106 7.15 8.48 9.42
N LYS A 107 7.96 9.51 9.72
CA LYS A 107 8.64 9.66 11.02
C LYS A 107 7.66 9.71 12.21
N PHE A 108 6.54 10.40 12.06
CA PHE A 108 5.50 10.44 13.10
C PHE A 108 4.70 9.14 13.18
N ILE A 109 4.41 8.51 12.03
CA ILE A 109 3.75 7.20 12.00
C ILE A 109 4.58 6.20 12.81
N LEU A 110 5.89 6.11 12.54
CA LEU A 110 6.81 5.21 13.24
C LEU A 110 6.90 5.48 14.74
N LYS A 111 7.01 6.77 15.12
CA LYS A 111 7.14 7.18 16.52
C LYS A 111 5.84 6.96 17.30
N GLU A 112 4.73 7.51 16.83
CA GLU A 112 3.47 7.55 17.56
C GLU A 112 2.77 6.19 17.62
N ASN A 113 3.09 5.29 16.68
CA ASN A 113 2.57 3.92 16.64
C ASN A 113 3.56 2.87 17.15
N GLU A 114 4.72 3.28 17.69
CA GLU A 114 5.72 2.36 18.28
C GLU A 114 6.16 1.24 17.33
N LEU A 115 6.59 1.63 16.12
CA LEU A 115 6.98 0.70 15.05
C LEU A 115 8.50 0.61 14.83
N LYS A 116 9.31 1.11 15.77
CA LYS A 116 10.78 1.19 15.63
C LYS A 116 11.48 -0.18 15.53
N GLN A 117 10.83 -1.23 16.01
CA GLN A 117 11.29 -2.62 16.02
C GLN A 117 10.93 -3.39 14.74
N LYS A 118 10.15 -2.77 13.83
CA LYS A 118 9.79 -3.37 12.54
C LYS A 118 10.87 -3.07 11.51
N ASN A 119 11.00 -3.90 10.48
CA ASN A 119 11.82 -3.53 9.34
C ASN A 119 11.10 -2.46 8.53
N ILE A 120 11.80 -1.41 8.14
CA ILE A 120 11.20 -0.28 7.44
C ILE A 120 11.74 -0.25 6.01
N LEU A 121 10.83 -0.30 5.04
CA LEU A 121 11.14 -0.12 3.63
C LEU A 121 10.51 1.18 3.12
N PHE A 122 11.34 2.06 2.57
CA PHE A 122 10.87 3.19 1.77
C PHE A 122 11.02 2.83 0.30
N LEU A 123 9.92 2.86 -0.45
CA LEU A 123 10.00 2.71 -1.90
C LEU A 123 10.70 3.94 -2.48
N ASN A 124 11.68 3.73 -3.35
CA ASN A 124 12.56 4.79 -3.83
C ASN A 124 11.92 5.66 -4.92
N GLU A 125 12.57 6.79 -5.19
CA GLU A 125 12.13 7.76 -6.21
C GLU A 125 12.07 7.16 -7.61
N ASP A 126 13.05 6.34 -7.99
CA ASP A 126 13.09 5.71 -9.32
C ASP A 126 11.84 4.88 -9.57
N LEU A 127 11.44 4.04 -8.61
CA LEU A 127 10.21 3.26 -8.71
C LEU A 127 8.96 4.15 -8.78
N PHE A 128 8.95 5.25 -8.03
CA PHE A 128 7.84 6.20 -8.04
C PHE A 128 7.71 6.89 -9.40
N PHE A 129 8.82 7.29 -10.03
CA PHE A 129 8.79 7.90 -11.35
C PHE A 129 8.47 6.89 -12.45
N GLU A 130 8.97 5.65 -12.37
CA GLU A 130 8.55 4.54 -13.25
C GLU A 130 7.03 4.34 -13.17
N ALA A 131 6.47 4.27 -11.96
CA ALA A 131 5.03 4.16 -11.76
C ALA A 131 4.26 5.39 -12.29
N CYS A 132 4.80 6.60 -12.15
CA CYS A 132 4.21 7.78 -12.77
C CYS A 132 4.18 7.67 -14.30
N MET A 133 5.26 7.17 -14.92
CA MET A 133 5.35 6.99 -16.37
C MET A 133 4.34 5.95 -16.86
N ASP A 134 4.22 4.80 -16.19
CA ASP A 134 3.23 3.77 -16.52
C ASP A 134 1.80 4.32 -16.55
N LEU A 135 1.50 5.29 -15.67
CA LEU A 135 0.19 5.88 -15.46
C LEU A 135 -0.01 7.21 -16.19
N ASN A 136 0.91 7.59 -17.09
CA ASN A 136 0.88 8.85 -17.83
C ASN A 136 0.82 10.11 -16.95
N ILE A 137 1.41 10.06 -15.75
CA ILE A 137 1.54 11.21 -14.84
C ILE A 137 2.78 12.02 -15.22
N ILE A 138 2.58 13.12 -15.95
CA ILE A 138 3.67 14.02 -16.37
C ILE A 138 4.25 14.81 -15.18
N GLN A 139 3.39 15.25 -14.26
CA GLN A 139 3.81 15.99 -13.06
C GLN A 139 3.07 15.50 -11.82
N PRO A 140 3.75 14.80 -10.89
CA PRO A 140 3.15 14.30 -9.66
C PRO A 140 2.87 15.45 -8.70
N SER A 141 1.71 16.07 -8.87
CA SER A 141 1.26 17.23 -8.10
C SER A 141 -0.15 16.99 -7.57
N ASN A 142 -1.08 16.72 -8.47
CA ASN A 142 -2.48 16.43 -8.15
C ASN A 142 -2.81 14.95 -8.23
N LEU A 143 -2.16 14.22 -9.14
CA LEU A 143 -2.25 12.78 -9.32
C LEU A 143 -0.94 12.14 -8.92
N ILE A 144 -1.01 11.05 -8.17
CA ILE A 144 0.11 10.19 -7.81
C ILE A 144 -0.35 8.73 -7.88
N PRO A 145 0.54 7.77 -8.12
CA PRO A 145 0.20 6.35 -8.01
C PRO A 145 -0.31 6.02 -6.59
N SER A 146 -1.32 5.16 -6.49
CA SER A 146 -1.85 4.69 -5.22
C SER A 146 -0.82 3.83 -4.47
N SER A 147 -0.96 3.72 -3.15
CA SER A 147 -0.13 2.81 -2.34
C SER A 147 -0.17 1.37 -2.85
N GLY A 148 -1.33 0.93 -3.32
CA GLY A 148 -1.54 -0.39 -3.90
C GLY A 148 -0.75 -0.59 -5.19
N TYR A 149 -0.82 0.37 -6.11
CA TYR A 149 -0.06 0.33 -7.35
C TYR A 149 1.45 0.36 -7.10
N MET A 150 1.92 1.24 -6.21
CA MET A 150 3.32 1.35 -5.83
C MET A 150 3.87 0.02 -5.27
N ALA A 151 3.14 -0.60 -4.34
CA ALA A 151 3.54 -1.90 -3.78
C ALA A 151 3.54 -2.99 -4.84
N LEU A 152 2.55 -3.02 -5.75
CA LEU A 152 2.50 -4.02 -6.81
C LEU A 152 3.67 -3.86 -7.79
N LYS A 153 4.01 -2.62 -8.18
CA LYS A 153 5.17 -2.34 -9.03
C LYS A 153 6.47 -2.78 -8.38
N TYR A 154 6.64 -2.51 -7.08
CA TYR A 154 7.78 -2.98 -6.30
C TYR A 154 7.87 -4.51 -6.31
N ILE A 155 6.77 -5.19 -6.01
CA ILE A 155 6.71 -6.66 -5.94
C ILE A 155 7.03 -7.27 -7.31
N LEU A 156 6.48 -6.74 -8.40
CA LEU A 156 6.78 -7.20 -9.75
C LEU A 156 8.26 -7.01 -10.10
N LYS A 157 8.86 -5.88 -9.73
CA LYS A 157 10.28 -5.60 -9.98
C LYS A 157 11.21 -6.55 -9.19
N GLN A 158 10.83 -6.87 -7.95
CA GLN A 158 11.66 -7.67 -7.04
C GLN A 158 11.44 -9.18 -7.16
N TYR A 159 10.21 -9.61 -7.46
CA TYR A 159 9.76 -11.01 -7.40
C TYR A 159 9.08 -11.50 -8.68
N GLY A 160 8.95 -10.68 -9.72
CA GLY A 160 8.26 -11.04 -10.97
C GLY A 160 9.00 -12.07 -11.82
N THR A 161 9.16 -13.28 -11.31
CA THR A 161 9.78 -14.41 -11.99
C THR A 161 8.79 -15.57 -12.12
N ALA A 162 9.05 -16.50 -13.05
CA ALA A 162 8.16 -17.64 -13.28
C ALA A 162 8.01 -18.60 -12.08
N SER A 163 8.90 -18.53 -11.08
CA SER A 163 8.86 -19.36 -9.87
C SER A 163 8.03 -18.75 -8.73
N VAL A 164 7.54 -17.51 -8.91
CA VAL A 164 6.73 -16.78 -7.93
C VAL A 164 5.32 -16.59 -8.46
N LYS A 165 4.34 -17.00 -7.66
CA LYS A 165 2.93 -16.68 -7.90
C LYS A 165 2.59 -15.38 -7.17
N ILE A 166 1.97 -14.42 -7.85
CA ILE A 166 1.46 -13.20 -7.23
C ILE A 166 -0.05 -13.18 -7.38
N THR A 167 -0.79 -13.12 -6.28
CA THR A 167 -2.25 -13.01 -6.27
C THR A 167 -2.67 -11.67 -5.68
N VAL A 168 -3.60 -10.98 -6.34
CA VAL A 168 -4.10 -9.67 -5.94
C VAL A 168 -5.58 -9.78 -5.61
N LEU A 169 -5.97 -9.34 -4.41
CA LEU A 169 -7.34 -9.37 -3.87
C LEU A 169 -7.77 -7.95 -3.45
N GLY A 170 -9.05 -7.60 -3.59
CA GLY A 170 -9.59 -6.36 -2.97
C GLY A 170 -9.09 -5.06 -3.61
N PHE A 171 -8.85 -5.06 -4.92
CA PHE A 171 -8.50 -3.89 -5.71
C PHE A 171 -9.66 -3.51 -6.66
N THR A 172 -10.38 -2.44 -6.35
CA THR A 172 -11.46 -1.92 -7.22
C THR A 172 -11.00 -0.78 -8.14
N PHE A 173 -9.80 -0.24 -7.92
CA PHE A 173 -9.28 0.95 -8.61
C PHE A 173 -10.29 2.11 -8.57
N THR A 174 -10.86 2.32 -7.39
CA THR A 174 -11.76 3.42 -7.08
C THR A 174 -11.42 3.92 -5.67
N GLY A 175 -11.62 5.21 -5.41
CA GLY A 175 -11.29 5.79 -4.12
C GLY A 175 -11.17 7.29 -4.17
N ALA A 176 -10.47 7.86 -3.19
CA ALA A 176 -10.30 9.31 -3.06
C ALA A 176 -9.69 9.95 -4.30
N ASP A 177 -10.07 11.20 -4.56
CA ASP A 177 -9.46 12.04 -5.59
C ASP A 177 -7.95 12.17 -5.36
N GLY A 178 -7.15 11.95 -6.41
CA GLY A 178 -5.70 12.08 -6.35
C GLY A 178 -4.91 10.89 -6.89
N HIS A 179 -5.60 9.86 -7.39
CA HIS A 179 -4.99 8.72 -8.07
C HIS A 179 -5.56 8.57 -9.49
N PRO A 180 -4.76 8.19 -10.49
CA PRO A 180 -5.22 7.95 -11.86
C PRO A 180 -5.87 6.57 -11.97
N TRP A 181 -6.98 6.38 -11.25
CA TRP A 181 -7.67 5.10 -11.07
C TRP A 181 -7.92 4.32 -12.37
N HIS A 182 -8.31 5.02 -13.43
CA HIS A 182 -8.53 4.42 -14.75
C HIS A 182 -7.26 3.82 -15.34
N GLU A 183 -6.14 4.55 -15.27
CA GLU A 183 -4.84 4.08 -15.78
C GLU A 183 -4.28 2.97 -14.88
N GLU A 184 -4.45 3.06 -13.55
CA GLU A 184 -4.05 1.98 -12.64
C GLU A 184 -4.78 0.69 -12.98
N LYS A 185 -6.10 0.76 -13.19
CA LYS A 185 -6.91 -0.39 -13.59
C LYS A 185 -6.39 -1.02 -14.87
N LYS A 186 -6.14 -0.22 -15.91
CA LYS A 186 -5.60 -0.70 -17.20
C LYS A 186 -4.27 -1.41 -17.02
N CYS A 187 -3.33 -0.79 -16.30
CA CYS A 187 -2.01 -1.38 -16.06
C CYS A 187 -2.10 -2.70 -15.30
N VAL A 188 -2.88 -2.77 -14.22
CA VAL A 188 -3.01 -4.01 -13.44
C VAL A 188 -3.73 -5.10 -14.22
N GLN A 189 -4.73 -4.76 -15.04
CA GLN A 189 -5.35 -5.70 -15.97
C GLN A 189 -4.35 -6.22 -17.00
N ALA A 190 -3.47 -5.36 -17.54
CA ALA A 190 -2.40 -5.78 -18.45
C ALA A 190 -1.40 -6.74 -17.78
N PHE A 191 -1.03 -6.52 -16.51
CA PHE A 191 -0.21 -7.46 -15.74
C PHE A 191 -0.89 -8.82 -15.60
N SER A 192 -2.21 -8.83 -15.36
CA SER A 192 -2.97 -10.08 -15.26
C SER A 192 -3.07 -10.80 -16.61
N GLN A 193 -3.27 -10.07 -17.72
CA GLN A 193 -3.32 -10.64 -19.07
C GLN A 193 -1.97 -11.21 -19.50
N ALA A 194 -0.88 -10.58 -19.08
CA ALA A 194 0.48 -11.07 -19.31
C ALA A 194 0.88 -12.25 -18.39
N GLY A 195 -0.02 -12.69 -17.48
CA GLY A 195 0.25 -13.79 -16.56
C GLY A 195 1.21 -13.45 -15.41
N LEU A 196 1.56 -12.16 -15.23
CA LEU A 196 2.45 -11.71 -14.16
C LEU A 196 1.77 -11.75 -12.79
N ILE A 197 0.44 -11.62 -12.77
CA ILE A 197 -0.38 -11.70 -11.56
C ILE A 197 -1.65 -12.50 -11.82
N THR A 198 -2.23 -13.05 -10.76
CA THR A 198 -3.62 -13.50 -10.73
C THR A 198 -4.46 -12.45 -10.00
N LEU A 199 -5.32 -11.73 -10.73
CA LEU A 199 -6.27 -10.79 -10.12
C LEU A 199 -7.56 -11.53 -9.78
N LEU A 200 -7.96 -11.53 -8.49
CA LEU A 200 -9.26 -12.03 -8.06
C LEU A 200 -10.07 -10.83 -7.56
N LEU A 201 -11.22 -10.61 -8.21
CA LEU A 201 -12.15 -9.52 -7.95
C LEU A 201 -13.26 -9.95 -7.00
#